data_AF-X1B3N6-F1
#
_entry.id   AF-X1B3N6-F1
#
_cell.length_a   1.000
_cell.length_b   1.000
_cell.length_c   1.000
_cell.angle_alpha   90.00
_cell.angle_beta   90.00
_cell.angle_gamma   90.00
#
_symmetry.space_group_name_H-M   'P 1'
#
loop_
_entity.id
_entity.type
_entity.pdbx_description
1 polymer ?
#
loop_
_entity_poly.entity_id
_entity_poly.type
_entity_poly.pdbx_seq_one_letter_code
_entity_poly.pdbx_strand_id
1 'polypeptide(L)'
;MPLEKTKYAQAISDEILEKFSLKNRYAFLNNNLTPVLSQEQFGFLREVERFCMRYEKKNNITHSADEDIYSWIPDFGEKGYITRQHSFDMVDLNYKEHGLAMDFMRNLALDMFDPQFAMGGGATVLAVNPVILFCCCISYKPF
;
A
#
# COMPACT_ATOMS: atom_id res chain seq x y z
N MET A 1 -2.94 8.10 -24.90
CA MET A 1 -1.62 7.54 -25.25
C MET A 1 -1.87 6.10 -25.62
N PRO A 2 -1.40 5.60 -26.78
CA PRO A 2 -1.57 4.19 -27.11
C PRO A 2 -0.85 3.34 -26.05
N LEU A 3 -1.54 2.36 -25.47
CA LEU A 3 -0.94 1.44 -24.51
C LEU A 3 0.04 0.52 -25.26
N GLU A 4 1.26 0.39 -24.75
CA GLU A 4 2.29 -0.45 -25.36
C GLU A 4 1.93 -1.93 -25.11
N LYS A 5 1.89 -2.75 -26.16
CA LYS A 5 1.49 -4.17 -26.05
C LYS A 5 2.59 -4.94 -25.31
N THR A 6 2.28 -5.44 -24.13
CA THR A 6 3.19 -6.26 -23.34
C THR A 6 3.44 -7.63 -23.99
N LYS A 7 4.45 -8.37 -23.50
CA LYS A 7 4.74 -9.75 -23.91
C LYS A 7 3.61 -10.75 -23.64
N TYR A 8 2.57 -10.33 -22.93
CA TYR A 8 1.40 -11.12 -22.58
C TYR A 8 0.20 -10.78 -23.48
N ALA A 9 -0.66 -11.76 -23.73
CA ALA A 9 -1.91 -11.50 -24.45
C ALA A 9 -2.79 -10.54 -23.63
N GLN A 10 -3.08 -9.37 -24.19
CA GLN A 10 -3.96 -8.40 -23.55
C GLN A 10 -5.40 -8.93 -23.55
N ALA A 11 -5.90 -9.27 -22.37
CA ALA A 11 -7.24 -9.84 -22.19
C ALA A 11 -8.37 -8.80 -22.13
N ILE A 12 -8.03 -7.54 -21.89
CA ILE A 12 -8.98 -6.44 -21.65
C ILE A 12 -8.80 -5.37 -22.72
N SER A 13 -9.89 -4.80 -23.25
CA SER A 13 -9.81 -3.73 -24.25
C SER A 13 -9.23 -2.43 -23.66
N ASP A 14 -8.58 -1.64 -24.50
CA ASP A 14 -8.00 -0.34 -24.10
C ASP A 14 -9.06 0.61 -23.52
N GLU A 15 -10.28 0.58 -24.06
CA GLU A 15 -11.41 1.37 -23.55
C GLU A 15 -11.71 1.05 -22.08
N ILE A 16 -11.72 -0.25 -21.74
CA ILE A 16 -11.97 -0.68 -20.36
C ILE A 16 -10.75 -0.33 -19.50
N LEU A 17 -9.53 -0.54 -19.97
CA LEU A 17 -8.31 -0.19 -19.23
C LEU A 17 -8.23 1.30 -18.87
N GLU A 18 -8.66 2.19 -19.77
CA GLU A 18 -8.73 3.63 -19.47
C GLU A 18 -9.70 3.92 -18.31
N LYS A 19 -10.82 3.19 -18.22
CA LYS A 19 -11.75 3.29 -17.08
C LYS A 19 -11.13 2.80 -15.77
N PHE A 20 -10.15 1.91 -15.81
CA PHE A 20 -9.41 1.41 -14.64
C PHE A 20 -8.24 2.31 -14.19
N SER A 21 -8.15 3.55 -14.68
CA SER A 21 -7.18 4.52 -14.14
C SER A 21 -7.22 4.58 -12.62
N LEU A 22 -6.07 4.80 -11.97
CA LEU A 22 -5.97 4.86 -10.51
C LEU A 22 -6.93 5.87 -9.88
N LYS A 23 -7.12 7.01 -10.56
CA LYS A 23 -8.12 8.01 -10.19
C LYS A 23 -9.54 7.44 -10.11
N ASN A 24 -9.94 6.62 -11.09
CA ASN A 24 -11.27 6.01 -11.11
C ASN A 24 -11.39 4.88 -10.09
N ARG A 25 -10.33 4.07 -9.89
CA ARG A 25 -10.27 3.05 -8.84
C ARG A 25 -10.52 3.67 -7.46
N TYR A 26 -9.84 4.77 -7.14
CA TYR A 26 -10.08 5.50 -5.90
C TYR A 26 -11.44 6.19 -5.85
N ALA A 27 -11.92 6.77 -6.95
CA ALA A 27 -13.27 7.35 -6.96
C ALA A 27 -14.33 6.29 -6.62
N PHE A 28 -14.20 5.09 -7.18
CA PHE A 28 -15.06 3.95 -6.85
C PHE A 28 -14.94 3.57 -5.36
N LEU A 29 -13.73 3.37 -4.85
CA LEU A 29 -13.51 3.01 -3.44
C LEU A 29 -14.14 4.05 -2.49
N ASN A 30 -13.83 5.34 -2.70
CA ASN A 30 -14.27 6.42 -1.84
C ASN A 30 -15.79 6.59 -1.82
N ASN A 31 -16.45 6.46 -2.98
CA ASN A 31 -17.92 6.56 -3.05
C ASN A 31 -18.62 5.47 -2.24
N ASN A 32 -18.00 4.29 -2.13
CA ASN A 32 -18.55 3.17 -1.35
C ASN A 32 -18.22 3.25 0.15
N LEU A 33 -17.08 3.85 0.52
CA LEU A 33 -16.62 3.88 1.91
C LEU A 33 -16.99 5.16 2.67
N THR A 34 -17.28 6.26 1.97
CA THR A 34 -17.75 7.52 2.59
C THR A 34 -18.89 7.35 3.60
N PRO A 35 -19.93 6.52 3.37
CA PRO A 35 -21.03 6.38 4.34
C PRO A 35 -20.67 5.53 5.58
N VAL A 36 -19.54 4.81 5.56
CA VAL A 36 -19.19 3.83 6.60
C VAL A 36 -18.05 4.33 7.49
N LEU A 37 -17.12 5.10 6.93
CA LEU A 37 -15.90 5.49 7.63
C LEU A 37 -16.07 6.74 8.47
N SER A 38 -15.35 6.79 9.60
CA SER A 38 -15.20 8.02 10.35
C SER A 38 -14.40 9.06 9.55
N GLN A 39 -14.52 10.34 9.92
CA GLN A 39 -13.76 11.41 9.26
C GLN A 39 -12.25 11.20 9.36
N GLU A 40 -11.78 10.63 10.46
CA GLU A 40 -10.37 10.30 10.69
C GLU A 40 -9.91 9.18 9.74
N GLN A 41 -10.65 8.07 9.70
CA GLN A 41 -10.35 6.93 8.81
C GLN A 41 -10.37 7.33 7.34
N PHE A 42 -11.40 8.09 6.94
CA PHE A 42 -11.51 8.58 5.57
C PHE A 42 -10.41 9.60 5.26
N GLY A 43 -10.08 10.47 6.22
CA GLY A 43 -8.97 11.42 6.09
C GLY A 43 -7.64 10.71 5.81
N PHE A 44 -7.34 9.66 6.57
CA PHE A 44 -6.15 8.84 6.39
C PHE A 44 -6.19 8.07 5.06
N LEU A 45 -7.30 7.42 4.71
CA LEU A 45 -7.47 6.77 3.40
C LEU A 45 -7.11 7.73 2.26
N ARG A 46 -7.70 8.93 2.26
CA ARG A 46 -7.45 9.97 1.24
C ARG A 46 -6.01 10.47 1.24
N GLU A 47 -5.32 10.46 2.38
CA GLU A 47 -3.88 10.77 2.46
C GLU A 47 -3.05 9.74 1.69
N VAL A 48 -3.25 8.45 1.96
CA VAL A 48 -2.54 7.36 1.29
C VAL A 48 -2.82 7.37 -0.21
N GLU A 49 -4.09 7.50 -0.62
CA GLU A 49 -4.47 7.57 -2.04
C GLU A 49 -3.80 8.73 -2.77
N ARG A 50 -3.73 9.91 -2.14
CA ARG A 50 -3.04 11.08 -2.73
C ARG A 50 -1.54 10.84 -2.85
N PHE A 51 -0.93 10.12 -1.91
CA PHE A 51 0.45 9.70 -2.04
C PHE A 51 0.62 8.77 -3.26
N CYS A 52 -0.18 7.72 -3.38
CA CYS A 52 -0.12 6.77 -4.49
C CYS A 52 -0.30 7.46 -5.85
N MET A 53 -1.28 8.36 -6.00
CA MET A 53 -1.48 9.14 -7.23
C MET A 53 -0.26 10.00 -7.61
N ARG A 54 0.41 10.61 -6.62
CA ARG A 54 1.62 11.39 -6.86
C ARG A 54 2.80 10.49 -7.21
N TYR A 55 2.90 9.34 -6.55
CA TYR A 55 3.95 8.36 -6.77
C TYR A 55 3.86 7.75 -8.17
N GLU A 56 2.66 7.32 -8.59
CA GLU A 56 2.35 6.82 -9.94
C GLU A 56 2.85 7.80 -11.01
N LYS A 57 2.44 9.07 -10.88
CA LYS A 57 2.80 10.13 -11.83
C LYS A 57 4.28 10.48 -11.80
N LYS A 58 4.91 10.53 -10.63
CA LYS A 58 6.32 10.91 -10.49
C LYS A 58 7.24 9.87 -11.13
N ASN A 59 6.91 8.60 -10.95
CA ASN A 59 7.76 7.48 -11.37
C ASN A 59 7.32 6.85 -12.70
N ASN A 60 6.29 7.41 -13.36
CA ASN A 60 5.69 6.89 -14.60
C ASN A 60 5.32 5.41 -14.51
N ILE A 61 4.66 5.04 -13.41
CA ILE A 61 4.24 3.66 -13.14
C ILE A 61 3.09 3.30 -14.07
N THR A 62 3.21 2.12 -14.66
CA THR A 62 2.27 1.56 -15.64
C THR A 62 1.49 0.38 -15.08
N HIS A 63 1.85 -0.14 -13.89
CA HIS A 63 1.28 -1.33 -13.28
C HIS A 63 1.38 -2.58 -14.18
N SER A 64 2.49 -2.65 -14.93
CA SER A 64 2.77 -3.78 -15.81
C SER A 64 3.58 -4.85 -15.08
N ALA A 65 3.49 -6.09 -15.54
CA ALA A 65 4.18 -7.23 -14.91
C ALA A 65 5.72 -7.18 -15.02
N ASP A 66 6.28 -6.21 -15.74
CA ASP A 66 7.72 -6.01 -15.89
C ASP A 66 8.28 -5.03 -14.85
N GLU A 67 7.42 -4.39 -14.05
CA GLU A 67 7.84 -3.48 -12.98
C GLU A 67 8.29 -4.24 -11.73
N ASP A 68 9.42 -3.82 -11.17
CA ASP A 68 9.89 -4.34 -9.89
C ASP A 68 9.17 -3.62 -8.73
N ILE A 69 8.07 -4.20 -8.29
CA ILE A 69 7.25 -3.70 -7.17
C ILE A 69 8.05 -3.61 -5.85
N TYR A 70 9.12 -4.39 -5.67
CA TYR A 70 9.91 -4.37 -4.43
C TYR A 70 10.75 -3.09 -4.33
N SER A 71 11.07 -2.45 -5.46
CA SER A 71 11.77 -1.17 -5.49
C SER A 71 10.98 -0.03 -4.84
N TRP A 72 9.66 -0.15 -4.72
CA TRP A 72 8.79 0.87 -4.12
C TRP A 72 8.72 0.76 -2.59
N ILE A 73 9.07 -0.41 -2.03
CA ILE A 73 8.96 -0.70 -0.59
C ILE A 73 9.65 0.35 0.29
N PRO A 74 10.88 0.82 0.00
CA PRO A 74 11.54 1.83 0.82
C PRO A 74 10.77 3.15 0.91
N ASP A 75 10.24 3.65 -0.21
CA ASP A 75 9.52 4.92 -0.27
C ASP A 75 8.19 4.87 0.50
N PHE A 76 7.46 3.75 0.37
CA PHE A 76 6.23 3.51 1.12
C PHE A 76 6.51 3.21 2.60
N GLY A 77 7.62 2.54 2.89
CA GLY A 77 8.13 2.28 4.23
C GLY A 77 8.43 3.58 4.98
N GLU A 78 9.09 4.55 4.34
CA GLU A 78 9.43 5.85 4.94
C GLU A 78 8.18 6.64 5.40
N LYS A 79 7.08 6.53 4.65
CA LYS A 79 5.79 7.15 5.03
C LYS A 79 4.99 6.32 6.01
N GLY A 80 5.52 5.18 6.43
CA GLY A 80 4.84 4.26 7.31
C GLY A 80 3.58 3.70 6.67
N TYR A 81 3.59 3.44 5.37
CA TYR A 81 2.53 2.71 4.64
C TYR A 81 2.79 1.21 4.54
N ILE A 82 4.01 0.78 4.86
CA ILE A 82 4.32 -0.63 5.13
C ILE A 82 4.57 -0.73 6.63
N THR A 83 3.54 -1.12 7.38
CA THR A 83 3.62 -1.31 8.83
C THR A 83 2.70 -2.44 9.27
N ARG A 84 2.73 -2.77 10.56
CA ARG A 84 1.85 -3.78 11.17
C ARG A 84 0.68 -3.11 11.88
N GLN A 85 -0.34 -3.92 12.20
CA GLN A 85 -1.48 -3.47 13.02
C GLN A 85 -1.09 -2.85 14.37
N HIS A 86 -0.03 -3.33 15.03
CA HIS A 86 0.40 -2.80 16.32
C HIS A 86 1.48 -1.73 16.14
N SER A 87 1.61 -0.84 17.12
CA SER A 87 2.72 0.11 17.12
C SER A 87 4.07 -0.61 17.16
N PHE A 88 5.06 0.00 16.51
CA PHE A 88 6.46 -0.43 16.58
C PHE A 88 7.17 0.32 17.70
N ASP A 89 6.72 0.19 18.95
CA ASP A 89 7.33 0.91 20.09
C ASP A 89 8.82 0.59 20.27
N MET A 90 9.23 -0.58 19.78
CA MET A 90 10.60 -1.12 19.87
C MET A 90 11.55 -0.54 18.81
N VAL A 91 11.02 0.23 17.86
CA VAL A 91 11.77 0.81 16.74
C VAL A 91 11.44 2.31 16.70
N ASP A 92 12.42 3.17 16.53
CA ASP A 92 12.22 4.64 16.60
C ASP A 92 11.51 5.24 15.36
N LEU A 93 10.56 4.49 14.79
CA LEU A 93 9.78 4.84 13.60
C LEU A 93 8.41 5.45 13.94
N ASN A 94 7.96 5.36 15.20
CA ASN A 94 6.83 6.08 15.81
C ASN A 94 5.69 6.50 14.84
N TYR A 95 5.21 5.55 14.03
CA TYR A 95 4.12 5.84 13.10
C TYR A 95 2.83 6.13 13.87
N LYS A 96 2.28 7.32 13.60
CA LYS A 96 1.07 7.82 14.29
C LYS A 96 -0.12 6.87 14.10
N GLU A 97 -0.37 6.48 12.86
CA GLU A 97 -1.55 5.69 12.48
C GLU A 97 -1.26 4.18 12.59
N HIS A 98 -1.83 3.56 13.62
CA HIS A 98 -1.77 2.13 13.91
C HIS A 98 -3.15 1.60 14.31
N GLY A 99 -3.29 0.28 14.45
CA GLY A 99 -4.55 -0.40 14.72
C GLY A 99 -5.22 -0.95 13.47
N LEU A 100 -6.15 -1.88 13.66
CA LEU A 100 -6.74 -2.67 12.58
C LEU A 100 -7.49 -1.81 11.55
N ALA A 101 -8.21 -0.79 12.01
CA ALA A 101 -8.94 0.10 11.13
C ALA A 101 -8.01 0.91 10.21
N MET A 102 -6.93 1.51 10.74
CA MET A 102 -5.98 2.26 9.94
C MET A 102 -5.19 1.34 9.00
N ASP A 103 -4.86 0.14 9.46
CA ASP A 103 -4.21 -0.88 8.63
C ASP A 103 -5.10 -1.27 7.44
N PHE A 104 -6.40 -1.47 7.66
CA PHE A 104 -7.35 -1.69 6.56
C PHE A 104 -7.44 -0.51 5.60
N MET A 105 -7.47 0.74 6.08
CA MET A 105 -7.56 1.91 5.20
C MET A 105 -6.36 2.02 4.26
N ARG A 106 -5.17 1.84 4.82
CA ARG A 106 -3.92 1.76 4.07
C ARG A 106 -3.94 0.59 3.09
N ASN A 107 -4.29 -0.61 3.54
CA ASN A 107 -4.28 -1.79 2.67
C ASN A 107 -5.28 -1.65 1.51
N LEU A 108 -6.45 -1.04 1.73
CA LEU A 108 -7.40 -0.73 0.66
C LEU A 108 -6.83 0.28 -0.36
N ALA A 109 -6.13 1.31 0.11
CA ALA A 109 -5.47 2.27 -0.78
C ALA A 109 -4.33 1.64 -1.58
N LEU A 110 -3.55 0.74 -0.97
CA LEU A 110 -2.45 0.03 -1.62
C LEU A 110 -2.95 -1.05 -2.60
N ASP A 111 -4.00 -1.78 -2.24
CA ASP A 111 -4.60 -2.80 -3.12
C ASP A 111 -5.20 -2.17 -4.38
N MET A 112 -5.88 -1.02 -4.23
CA MET A 112 -6.35 -0.25 -5.38
C MET A 112 -5.22 0.42 -6.17
N PHE A 113 -4.05 0.63 -5.56
CA PHE A 113 -2.85 1.09 -6.27
C PHE A 113 -2.28 -0.03 -7.13
N ASP A 114 -1.84 -1.11 -6.48
CA ASP A 114 -1.29 -2.28 -7.12
C ASP A 114 -1.47 -3.51 -6.20
N PRO A 115 -2.30 -4.48 -6.60
CA PRO A 115 -2.54 -5.68 -5.79
C PRO A 115 -1.28 -6.53 -5.56
N GLN A 116 -0.33 -6.55 -6.51
CA GLN A 116 0.92 -7.29 -6.32
C GLN A 116 1.79 -6.61 -5.27
N PHE A 117 1.86 -5.28 -5.31
CA PHE A 117 2.56 -4.49 -4.30
C PHE A 117 1.92 -4.64 -2.91
N ALA A 118 0.59 -4.60 -2.80
CA ALA A 118 -0.10 -4.81 -1.52
C ALA A 118 0.23 -6.19 -0.92
N MET A 119 0.23 -7.23 -1.75
CA MET A 119 0.64 -8.58 -1.35
C MET A 119 2.12 -8.62 -0.90
N GLY A 120 3.02 -7.98 -1.67
CA GLY A 120 4.44 -7.88 -1.33
C GLY A 120 4.70 -7.10 -0.03
N GLY A 121 3.91 -6.05 0.23
CA GLY A 121 3.93 -5.30 1.49
C GLY A 121 3.57 -6.16 2.69
N GLY A 122 2.50 -6.95 2.59
CA GLY A 122 2.11 -7.92 3.61
C GLY A 122 3.19 -8.99 3.87
N ALA A 123 3.77 -9.55 2.80
CA ALA A 123 4.87 -10.51 2.90
C ALA A 123 6.11 -9.91 3.59
N THR A 124 6.40 -8.63 3.32
CA THR A 124 7.50 -7.89 3.96
C THR A 124 7.28 -7.77 5.46
N VAL A 125 6.07 -7.39 5.89
CA VAL A 125 5.71 -7.33 7.32
C VAL A 125 5.83 -8.71 7.98
N LEU A 126 5.39 -9.78 7.30
CA LEU A 126 5.52 -11.15 7.79
C LEU A 126 6.98 -11.60 7.94
N ALA A 127 7.86 -11.21 7.01
CA ALA A 127 9.28 -11.55 7.07
C ALA A 127 10.03 -10.79 8.18
N VAL A 128 9.63 -9.55 8.45
CA VAL A 128 10.24 -8.71 9.50
C VAL A 128 9.75 -9.10 10.90
N ASN A 129 8.50 -9.59 11.04
CA ASN A 129 7.93 -9.95 12.33
C ASN A 129 8.82 -10.90 13.18
N PRO A 130 9.35 -12.01 12.64
CA PRO A 130 10.27 -12.88 13.37
C PRO A 130 11.55 -12.19 13.80
N VAL A 131 12.12 -11.30 12.98
CA VAL A 131 13.34 -10.55 13.32
C VAL A 131 13.07 -9.65 14.54
N ILE A 132 11.92 -8.98 14.55
CA ILE A 132 11.54 -8.10 15.65
C ILE A 132 11.21 -8.90 16.91
N LEU A 133 10.45 -9.99 16.80
CA LEU A 133 10.14 -10.87 17.92
C LEU A 133 11.41 -11.53 18.50
N PHE A 134 12.34 -11.95 17.65
CA PHE A 134 13.59 -12.60 18.06
C PHE A 134 14.54 -11.60 18.73
N CYS A 135 14.71 -10.40 18.19
CA CYS A 135 15.49 -9.33 18.82
C CYS A 135 14.89 -8.91 20.17
N CYS A 136 13.56 -8.83 20.29
CA CYS A 136 12.90 -8.52 21.57
C CYS A 136 13.08 -9.64 22.60
N CYS A 137 12.97 -10.91 22.20
CA CYS A 137 13.17 -12.06 23.09
C CYS A 137 14.62 -12.18 23.59
N ILE A 138 15.62 -11.70 22.85
CA ILE A 138 17.01 -11.63 23.32
C ILE A 138 17.18 -10.49 24.32
N SER A 139 16.60 -9.31 24.06
CA SER A 139 16.70 -8.16 24.97
C SER A 139 15.89 -8.32 26.27
N TYR A 140 14.89 -9.22 26.30
CA TYR A 140 14.04 -9.51 27.47
C TYR A 140 14.42 -10.78 28.24
N LYS A 141 15.60 -11.36 28.02
CA LYS A 141 16.14 -12.35 28.96
C LYS A 141 16.98 -11.64 30.03
N PRO A 142 16.46 -11.38 31.24
CA PRO A 142 17.33 -11.10 32.36
C PRO A 142 18.17 -12.36 32.62
N PHE A 143 19.49 -12.20 32.66
CA PHE A 143 20.37 -13.15 33.34
C PHE A 143 20.18 -13.00 34.86
#